data_AF-A0AAD0F8M3-F1
#
_entry.id   AF-A0AAD0F8M3-F1
#
_cell.length_a   1.000
_cell.length_b   1.000
_cell.length_c   1.000
_cell.angle_alpha   90.00
_cell.angle_beta   90.00
_cell.angle_gamma   90.00
#
_symmetry.space_group_name_H-M   'P 1'
#
loop_
_entity.id
_entity.type
_entity.pdbx_description
1 polymer ?
#
loop_
_entity_poly.entity_id
_entity_poly.type
_entity_poly.pdbx_seq_one_letter_code
_entity_poly.pdbx_strand_id
1 'polypeptide(L)'
;MRKLKLALAALPFFVIAGCGNDALEGTYEQTTTVMGIQSPKQTWEFSKDYIITNGNKLKVDEWERKDDVVTARNKDGMALINVRVLDGGKRLEAVGGSDMAKNVFVRVD
;
A
#
# COMPACT_ATOMS: atom_id res chain seq x y z
N MET A 1 -40.92 3.17 31.21
CA MET A 1 -40.42 2.16 30.25
C MET A 1 -39.63 2.87 29.16
N ARG A 2 -38.30 2.94 29.27
CA ARG A 2 -37.44 3.69 28.34
C ARG A 2 -36.79 2.70 27.36
N LYS A 3 -37.17 2.79 26.08
CA LYS A 3 -36.70 1.88 25.02
C LYS A 3 -35.24 2.20 24.68
N LEU A 4 -34.30 1.34 25.06
CA LEU A 4 -32.93 1.39 24.57
C LEU A 4 -32.84 0.48 23.33
N LYS A 5 -32.98 1.06 22.14
CA LYS A 5 -32.66 0.36 20.89
C LYS A 5 -31.14 0.42 20.70
N LEU A 6 -30.44 -0.62 21.14
CA LEU A 6 -29.07 -0.88 20.72
C LEU A 6 -29.12 -1.34 19.26
N ALA A 7 -28.98 -0.39 18.33
CA ALA A 7 -28.64 -0.71 16.96
C ALA A 7 -27.17 -1.16 16.96
N LEU A 8 -26.96 -2.45 17.17
CA LEU A 8 -25.68 -3.10 16.88
C LEU A 8 -25.56 -3.12 15.35
N ALA A 9 -25.01 -2.04 14.79
CA ALA A 9 -24.61 -2.01 13.40
C ALA A 9 -23.49 -3.04 13.25
N ALA A 10 -23.85 -4.24 12.83
CA ALA A 10 -22.93 -5.20 12.25
C ALA A 10 -22.35 -4.53 11.01
N LEU A 11 -21.22 -3.84 11.17
CA LEU A 11 -20.39 -3.45 10.04
C LEU A 11 -19.96 -4.76 9.38
N PRO A 12 -20.34 -5.00 8.12
CA PRO A 12 -19.80 -6.13 7.41
C PRO A 12 -18.30 -5.85 7.28
N PHE A 13 -17.49 -6.62 8.01
CA PHE A 13 -16.10 -6.85 7.64
C PHE A 13 -16.16 -7.56 6.28
N PHE A 14 -16.34 -6.76 5.23
CA PHE A 14 -15.98 -7.13 3.88
C PHE A 14 -14.46 -7.30 3.90
N VAL A 15 -14.02 -8.49 4.30
CA VAL A 15 -12.75 -9.04 3.85
C VAL A 15 -12.94 -9.25 2.36
N ILE A 16 -12.82 -8.17 1.58
CA ILE A 16 -12.71 -8.26 0.14
C ILE A 16 -11.30 -8.78 -0.10
N ALA A 17 -11.15 -10.10 -0.04
CA ALA A 17 -10.05 -10.78 -0.71
C ALA A 17 -10.19 -10.49 -2.21
N GLY A 18 -9.66 -9.34 -2.64
CA GLY A 18 -9.79 -8.88 -4.02
C GLY A 18 -9.64 -7.38 -4.29
N CYS A 19 -9.85 -6.48 -3.31
CA CYS A 19 -9.87 -5.02 -3.54
C CYS A 19 -8.80 -4.23 -2.77
N GLY A 20 -7.74 -4.88 -2.28
CA GLY A 20 -6.68 -4.19 -1.54
C GLY A 20 -5.88 -3.20 -2.39
N ASN A 21 -5.69 -3.52 -3.68
CA ASN A 21 -4.79 -2.85 -4.61
C ASN A 21 -5.48 -1.89 -5.60
N ASP A 22 -6.81 -1.77 -5.59
CA ASP A 22 -7.54 -1.04 -6.65
C ASP A 22 -7.11 0.44 -6.76
N ALA A 23 -6.65 1.03 -5.66
CA ALA A 23 -6.12 2.40 -5.62
C ALA A 23 -4.62 2.52 -5.98
N LEU A 24 -3.93 1.40 -6.13
CA LEU A 24 -2.47 1.32 -6.26
C LEU A 24 -2.02 0.90 -7.66
N GLU A 25 -2.84 0.18 -8.42
CA GLU A 25 -2.43 -0.33 -9.74
C GLU A 25 -1.99 0.83 -10.66
N GLY A 26 -0.76 0.73 -11.20
CA GLY A 26 -0.14 1.78 -11.99
C GLY A 26 1.38 1.85 -11.83
N THR A 27 1.96 2.85 -12.49
CA THR A 27 3.40 3.12 -12.45
C THR A 27 3.69 4.33 -11.58
N TYR A 28 4.73 4.24 -10.75
CA TYR A 28 5.13 5.28 -9.81
C TYR A 28 6.61 5.57 -9.93
N GLU A 29 6.95 6.81 -9.67
CA GLU A 29 8.31 7.24 -9.41
C GLU A 29 8.53 7.32 -7.90
N GLN A 30 9.45 6.50 -7.41
CA GLN A 30 9.88 6.50 -6.02
C GLN A 30 11.03 7.49 -5.83
N THR A 31 10.92 8.29 -4.77
CA THR A 31 12.04 9.06 -4.20
C THR A 31 12.32 8.57 -2.78
N THR A 32 13.58 8.15 -2.55
CA THR A 32 14.09 7.85 -1.21
C THR A 32 14.83 9.06 -0.67
N THR A 33 14.51 9.48 0.54
CA THR A 33 15.27 10.49 1.28
C THR A 33 15.87 9.86 2.52
N VAL A 34 17.20 9.88 2.65
CA VAL A 34 17.91 9.41 3.84
C VAL A 34 18.62 10.60 4.46
N MET A 35 18.29 10.94 5.71
CA MET A 35 18.91 12.06 6.42
C MET A 35 18.88 13.39 5.62
N GLY A 36 17.79 13.63 4.89
CA GLY A 36 17.62 14.82 4.05
C GLY A 36 18.27 14.75 2.65
N ILE A 37 19.04 13.70 2.35
CA ILE A 37 19.66 13.50 1.04
C ILE A 37 18.76 12.60 0.19
N GLN A 38 18.38 13.08 -1.01
CA GLN A 38 17.58 12.31 -1.96
C GLN A 38 18.45 11.39 -2.81
N SER A 39 18.01 10.14 -2.93
CA SER A 39 18.59 9.18 -3.88
C SER A 39 18.02 9.40 -5.28
N PRO A 40 18.68 8.87 -6.33
CA PRO A 40 18.11 8.84 -7.67
C PRO A 40 16.70 8.22 -7.67
N LYS A 41 15.83 8.77 -8.50
CA LYS A 41 14.46 8.30 -8.68
C LYS A 41 14.45 6.87 -9.23
N GLN A 42 13.51 6.05 -8.76
CA GLN A 42 13.34 4.67 -9.20
C GLN A 42 11.91 4.45 -9.70
N THR A 43 11.75 3.72 -10.80
CA THR A 43 10.42 3.35 -11.30
C THR A 43 9.92 2.09 -10.60
N TRP A 44 8.67 2.15 -10.15
CA TRP A 44 7.93 1.05 -9.55
C TRP A 44 6.65 0.81 -10.33
N GLU A 45 6.31 -0.45 -10.55
CA GLU A 45 5.02 -0.85 -11.10
C GLU A 45 4.30 -1.71 -10.08
N PHE A 46 3.08 -1.32 -9.73
CA PHE A 46 2.20 -2.10 -8.88
C PHE A 46 1.10 -2.70 -9.75
N SER A 47 0.97 -4.02 -9.70
CA SER A 47 -0.09 -4.78 -10.34
C SER A 47 -0.71 -5.73 -9.32
N LYS A 48 -1.87 -6.30 -9.66
CA LYS A 48 -2.57 -7.26 -8.81
C LYS A 48 -1.70 -8.46 -8.45
N ASP A 49 -0.92 -8.98 -9.40
CA ASP A 49 -0.19 -10.25 -9.23
C ASP A 49 1.31 -10.05 -8.99
N TYR A 50 1.82 -8.82 -9.13
CA TYR A 50 3.25 -8.56 -9.02
C TYR A 50 3.58 -7.09 -8.72
N ILE A 51 4.81 -6.88 -8.26
CA ILE A 51 5.47 -5.59 -8.13
C ILE A 51 6.74 -5.63 -8.98
N ILE A 52 6.97 -4.63 -9.82
CA ILE A 52 8.25 -4.44 -10.50
C ILE A 52 8.99 -3.30 -9.83
N THR A 53 10.23 -3.56 -9.40
CA THR A 53 11.11 -2.56 -8.81
C THR A 53 12.55 -2.87 -9.16
N ASN A 54 13.31 -1.87 -9.62
CA ASN A 54 14.73 -2.04 -9.98
C ASN A 54 14.99 -3.19 -10.96
N GLY A 55 14.09 -3.39 -11.92
CA GLY A 55 14.16 -4.50 -12.89
C GLY A 55 13.82 -5.88 -12.34
N ASN A 56 13.51 -5.99 -11.04
CA ASN A 56 13.10 -7.24 -10.42
C ASN A 56 11.58 -7.33 -10.37
N LYS A 57 11.04 -8.47 -10.81
CA LYS A 57 9.62 -8.79 -10.70
C LYS A 57 9.38 -9.66 -9.47
N LEU A 58 8.66 -9.11 -8.51
CA LEU A 58 8.25 -9.78 -7.28
C LEU A 58 6.82 -10.27 -7.43
N LYS A 59 6.57 -11.56 -7.23
CA LYS A 59 5.21 -12.10 -7.22
C LYS A 59 4.47 -11.66 -5.95
N VAL A 60 3.25 -11.19 -6.10
CA VAL A 60 2.34 -10.91 -4.99
C VAL A 60 1.26 -12.01 -4.99
N ASP A 61 1.04 -12.60 -3.83
CA ASP A 61 0.00 -13.61 -3.63
C ASP A 61 -1.22 -13.03 -2.89
N GLU A 62 -1.03 -11.95 -2.12
CA GLU A 62 -2.11 -11.28 -1.41
C GLU A 62 -1.90 -9.77 -1.31
N TRP A 63 -3.00 -9.03 -1.47
CA TRP A 63 -3.09 -7.62 -1.12
C TRP A 63 -4.09 -7.42 0.01
N GLU A 64 -3.62 -6.88 1.12
CA GLU A 64 -4.42 -6.59 2.31
C GLU A 64 -4.54 -5.07 2.47
N ARG A 65 -5.75 -4.55 2.65
CA ARG A 65 -5.99 -3.15 2.98
C ARG A 65 -6.56 -3.01 4.38
N LYS A 66 -5.93 -2.14 5.17
CA LYS A 66 -6.39 -1.72 6.50
C LYS A 66 -6.31 -0.21 6.59
N ASP A 67 -7.46 0.44 6.71
CA ASP A 67 -7.59 1.89 6.70
C ASP A 67 -6.96 2.53 5.44
N ASP A 68 -5.98 3.40 5.62
CA ASP A 68 -5.21 4.05 4.57
C ASP A 68 -3.94 3.26 4.17
N VAL A 69 -3.66 2.13 4.80
CA VAL A 69 -2.47 1.31 4.52
C VAL A 69 -2.83 0.07 3.70
N VAL A 70 -2.02 -0.20 2.69
CA VAL A 70 -2.09 -1.39 1.85
C VAL A 70 -0.78 -2.16 1.96
N THR A 71 -0.89 -3.48 2.10
CA THR A 71 0.22 -4.41 2.26
C THR A 71 0.19 -5.46 1.15
N ALA A 72 1.31 -5.62 0.45
CA ALA A 72 1.51 -6.75 -0.46
C ALA A 72 2.22 -7.88 0.28
N ARG A 73 1.78 -9.13 0.08
CA ARG A 73 2.41 -10.33 0.68
C ARG A 73 2.74 -11.38 -0.37
N ASN A 74 3.79 -12.15 -0.10
CA ASN A 74 4.11 -13.35 -0.89
C ASN A 74 3.36 -14.59 -0.38
N LYS A 75 3.53 -15.73 -1.05
CA LYS A 75 2.92 -17.03 -0.69
C LYS A 75 3.15 -17.50 0.75
N ASP A 76 4.20 -17.02 1.40
CA ASP A 76 4.57 -17.39 2.77
C ASP A 76 3.98 -16.40 3.79
N GLY A 77 3.16 -15.43 3.34
CA GLY A 77 2.56 -14.38 4.16
C GLY A 77 3.51 -13.23 4.52
N MET A 78 4.75 -13.27 4.03
CA MET A 78 5.73 -12.21 4.29
C MET A 78 5.37 -10.94 3.53
N ALA A 79 5.40 -9.81 4.24
CA ALA A 79 5.17 -8.51 3.62
C ALA A 79 6.32 -8.15 2.66
N LEU A 80 5.95 -7.83 1.42
CA LEU A 80 6.86 -7.32 0.39
C LEU A 80 6.98 -5.79 0.47
N ILE A 81 5.86 -5.12 0.74
CA ILE A 81 5.79 -3.68 0.97
C ILE A 81 4.54 -3.34 1.78
N ASN A 82 4.63 -2.29 2.60
CA ASN A 82 3.47 -1.62 3.18
C ASN A 82 3.50 -0.16 2.73
N VAL A 83 2.39 0.35 2.21
CA VAL A 83 2.26 1.73 1.76
C VAL A 83 1.00 2.36 2.30
N ARG A 84 1.11 3.60 2.78
CA ARG A 84 -0.01 4.48 3.01
C ARG A 84 -0.43 5.09 1.68
N VAL A 85 -1.71 4.97 1.36
CA VAL A 85 -2.34 5.52 0.16
C VAL A 85 -2.84 6.92 0.46
N LEU A 86 -2.30 7.89 -0.27
CA LEU A 86 -2.63 9.32 -0.16
C LEU A 86 -3.20 9.81 -1.50
N ASP A 87 -3.90 10.94 -1.46
CA ASP A 87 -4.38 11.65 -2.64
C ASP A 87 -5.15 10.75 -3.63
N GLY A 88 -5.93 9.80 -3.10
CA GLY A 88 -6.71 8.84 -3.90
C GLY A 88 -5.86 7.87 -4.72
N GLY A 89 -4.62 7.58 -4.32
CA GLY A 89 -3.71 6.69 -5.06
C GLY A 89 -2.69 7.42 -5.93
N LYS A 90 -2.74 8.76 -6.01
CA LYS A 90 -1.73 9.53 -6.76
C LYS A 90 -0.38 9.61 -6.04
N ARG A 91 -0.39 9.43 -4.72
CA ARG A 91 0.81 9.48 -3.89
C ARG A 91 0.79 8.38 -2.85
N LEU A 92 1.90 7.68 -2.70
CA LEU A 92 2.07 6.65 -1.67
C LEU A 92 3.25 7.01 -0.77
N GLU A 93 3.21 6.54 0.47
CA GLU A 93 4.32 6.65 1.41
C GLU A 93 4.58 5.28 2.04
N ALA A 94 5.82 4.79 2.00
CA ALA A 94 6.14 3.51 2.64
C ALA A 94 5.89 3.60 4.15
N VAL A 95 5.30 2.55 4.70
CA VAL A 95 5.03 2.42 6.14
C VAL A 95 5.94 1.32 6.70
N GLY A 96 6.61 1.65 7.81
CA GLY A 96 7.67 0.82 8.36
C GLY A 96 9.01 1.14 7.72
N GLY A 97 10.06 1.16 8.54
CA GLY A 97 11.38 1.67 8.18
C GLY A 97 12.02 2.40 9.37
N SER A 98 13.12 3.11 9.14
CA SER A 98 13.69 4.02 10.14
C SER A 98 13.14 5.43 9.96
N ASP A 99 13.04 6.19 11.03
CA ASP A 99 12.67 7.62 10.99
C ASP A 99 13.64 8.46 10.14
N MET A 100 14.82 7.90 9.83
CA MET A 100 15.88 8.51 9.05
C MET A 100 15.72 8.28 7.55
N ALA A 101 14.81 7.39 7.11
CA ALA A 101 14.61 7.04 5.71
C ALA A 101 13.13 7.12 5.31
N LYS A 102 12.81 8.05 4.41
CA LYS A 102 11.45 8.24 3.88
C LYS A 102 11.39 7.81 2.41
N ASN A 103 10.39 7.01 2.06
CA ASN A 103 10.12 6.60 0.69
C ASN A 103 8.75 7.13 0.27
N VAL A 104 8.74 7.95 -0.78
CA VAL A 104 7.51 8.50 -1.37
C VAL A 104 7.41 8.04 -2.81
N PHE A 105 6.21 7.66 -3.23
CA PHE A 105 5.91 7.22 -4.59
C PHE A 105 4.91 8.20 -5.18
N VAL A 106 5.15 8.69 -6.39
CA VAL A 106 4.24 9.57 -7.12
C VAL A 106 3.85 8.90 -8.42
N ARG A 107 2.55 8.81 -8.68
CA ARG A 107 2.01 8.18 -9.88
C ARG A 107 2.43 8.96 -11.13
N VAL A 108 2.80 8.25 -12.21
CA VAL A 108 3.33 8.86 -13.45
C VAL A 108 2.53 8.54 -14.72
N ASP A 109 1.56 7.63 -14.64
CA ASP A 109 0.61 7.33 -15.72
C ASP A 109 -0.63 8.24 -15.70
#